data_AF-A0A9E4AWZ9-F1
#
_entry.id   AF-A0A9E4AWZ9-F1
#
_cell.length_a   1.000
_cell.length_b   1.000
_cell.length_c   1.000
_cell.angle_alpha   90.00
_cell.angle_beta   90.00
_cell.angle_gamma   90.00
#
_symmetry.space_group_name_H-M   'P 1'
#
loop_
_entity.id
_entity.type
_entity.pdbx_description
1 polymer ?
#
loop_
_entity_poly.entity_id
_entity_poly.type
_entity_poly.pdbx_seq_one_letter_code
_entity_poly.pdbx_strand_id
1 'polypeptide(L)' 'MKRPIRWLLYCLLVLLFLLHNDFWLWENPQLVLGIPVGLLYHIGFCVVATLLMAAFVKAQGDWGER' A
#
# COMPACT_ATOMS: atom_id res chain seq x y z
N MET A 1 -24.19 2.33 7.89
CA MET A 1 -23.25 1.17 7.78
C MET A 1 -21.81 1.67 7.57
N LYS A 2 -21.15 2.23 8.60
CA LYS A 2 -19.77 2.79 8.51
C LYS A 2 -18.65 1.79 8.84
N ARG A 3 -19.03 0.54 9.18
CA ARG A 3 -18.13 -0.53 9.63
C ARG A 3 -17.32 -1.25 8.54
N PRO A 4 -17.84 -1.52 7.32
CA PRO A 4 -17.10 -2.37 6.37
C PRO A 4 -15.85 -1.68 5.82
N ILE A 5 -15.90 -0.36 5.63
CA ILE A 5 -14.77 0.40 5.06
C ILE A 5 -13.54 0.38 5.97
N ARG A 6 -13.74 0.41 7.30
CA ARG A 6 -12.65 0.34 8.28
C ARG A 6 -11.96 -1.02 8.25
N TRP A 7 -12.75 -2.09 8.24
CA TRP A 7 -12.24 -3.45 8.10
C TRP A 7 -11.49 -3.62 6.77
N LEU A 8 -12.02 -3.05 5.68
CA LEU A 8 -11.37 -3.10 4.38
C LEU A 8 -10.01 -2.40 4.40
N LEU A 9 -9.89 -1.22 5.03
CA LEU A 9 -8.63 -0.50 5.20
C LEU A 9 -7.61 -1.30 6.04
N TYR A 10 -8.05 -1.95 7.13
CA TYR A 10 -7.17 -2.82 7.92
C TYR A 10 -6.72 -4.06 7.14
N CYS A 11 -7.62 -4.70 6.38
CA CYS A 11 -7.25 -5.79 5.49
C CYS A 11 -6.22 -5.35 4.44
N LEU A 12 -6.41 -4.16 3.86
CA LEU A 12 -5.48 -3.60 2.88
C LEU A 12 -4.11 -3.30 3.51
N LEU A 13 -4.08 -2.87 4.78
CA LEU A 13 -2.85 -2.64 5.53
C LEU A 13 -2.07 -3.94 5.74
N VAL A 14 -2.75 -5.00 6.18
CA VAL A 14 -2.13 -6.33 6.33
C VAL A 14 -1.63 -6.86 4.99
N LEU A 15 -2.41 -6.68 3.92
CA LEU A 15 -2.00 -7.08 2.58
C LEU A 15 -0.74 -6.33 2.13
N LEU A 16 -0.69 -5.00 2.31
CA LEU A 16 0.51 -4.20 2.02
C LEU A 16 1.71 -4.66 2.85
N PHE A 17 1.50 -4.97 4.13
CA PHE A 17 2.57 -5.47 4.99
C PHE A 17 3.16 -6.78 4.44
N LEU A 18 2.32 -7.70 3.96
CA LEU A 18 2.80 -8.93 3.33
C LEU A 18 3.56 -8.65 2.03
N LEU A 19 2.99 -7.80 1.16
CA LEU A 19 3.61 -7.38 -0.11
C LEU A 19 4.97 -6.70 0.11
N HIS A 20 5.16 -6.00 1.23
CA HIS A 20 6.42 -5.33 1.56
C HIS A 20 7.62 -6.27 1.66
N ASN A 21 7.40 -7.55 1.97
CA ASN A 21 8.50 -8.50 2.14
C ASN A 21 9.24 -8.83 0.83
N ASP A 22 8.73 -8.38 -0.31
CA ASP A 22 9.41 -8.45 -1.63
C ASP A 22 9.86 -9.87 -2.05
N PHE A 23 9.26 -10.93 -1.49
CA PHE A 23 9.66 -12.31 -1.78
C PHE A 23 9.46 -12.73 -3.25
N TRP A 24 8.62 -12.02 -4.00
CA TRP A 24 8.24 -12.36 -5.37
C TRP A 24 9.26 -11.92 -6.42
N LEU A 25 9.96 -10.80 -6.18
CA LEU A 25 10.88 -10.20 -7.14
C LEU A 25 12.35 -10.31 -6.70
N TRP A 26 12.61 -10.97 -5.56
CA TRP A 26 13.93 -11.15 -4.96
C TRP A 26 14.96 -11.75 -5.93
N GLU A 27 14.57 -12.77 -6.70
CA GLU A 27 15.48 -13.44 -7.65
C GLU A 27 15.36 -12.92 -9.09
N ASN A 28 14.61 -11.85 -9.33
CA ASN A 28 14.36 -11.38 -10.69
C ASN A 28 15.32 -10.26 -11.10
N PRO A 29 16.34 -10.53 -11.95
CA PRO A 29 17.31 -9.53 -12.39
C PRO A 29 16.79 -8.65 -13.54
N GLN A 30 15.51 -8.75 -13.91
CA GLN A 30 14.98 -8.02 -15.06
C GLN A 30 15.05 -6.51 -14.86
N LEU A 31 15.60 -5.82 -15.86
CA LEU A 31 15.70 -4.36 -15.90
C LEU A 31 14.54 -3.80 -16.72
N VAL A 32 13.76 -2.90 -16.12
CA VAL A 32 12.69 -2.15 -16.80
C VAL A 32 13.16 -0.71 -16.91
N LEU A 33 13.29 -0.20 -18.15
CA LEU A 33 13.79 1.16 -18.42
C LEU A 33 15.17 1.46 -17.78
N GLY A 34 16.00 0.43 -17.60
CA GLY A 34 17.32 0.54 -16.98
C GLY A 34 17.32 0.47 -15.44
N ILE A 35 16.16 0.24 -14.81
CA ILE A 35 16.00 0.15 -13.36
C ILE A 35 15.63 -1.30 -12.98
N PRO A 36 16.17 -1.87 -11.88
CA PRO A 36 15.77 -3.18 -11.40
C PRO A 36 14.27 -3.24 -11.15
N VAL A 37 13.60 -4.29 -11.63
CA VAL A 37 12.15 -4.46 -11.47
C VAL A 37 11.73 -4.46 -10.00
N GLY A 38 12.56 -5.00 -9.09
CA GLY A 38 12.34 -4.92 -7.65
C GLY A 38 12.32 -3.47 -7.15
N LEU A 39 13.20 -2.59 -7.64
CA LEU A 39 13.17 -1.17 -7.26
C LEU A 39 11.92 -0.47 -7.79
N LEU A 40 11.52 -0.74 -9.03
CA LEU A 40 10.31 -0.17 -9.61
C LEU A 40 9.06 -0.60 -8.81
N TYR A 41 9.03 -1.85 -8.38
CA TYR A 41 8.00 -2.39 -7.51
C TYR A 41 7.96 -1.64 -6.15
N HIS A 42 9.10 -1.40 -5.52
CA HIS A 42 9.16 -0.64 -4.27
C HIS A 42 8.69 0.82 -4.43
N ILE A 43 9.01 1.47 -5.56
CA ILE A 43 8.50 2.82 -5.86
C ILE A 43 6.97 2.81 -5.94
N GLY A 44 6.40 1.85 -6.68
CA GLY A 44 4.95 1.67 -6.77
C GLY A 44 4.32 1.37 -5.41
N PHE A 45 4.97 0.52 -4.60
CA PHE A 45 4.55 0.19 -3.26
C PHE A 45 4.45 1.43 -2.36
N CYS A 46 5.46 2.31 -2.38
CA CYS A 46 5.45 3.56 -1.62
C CYS A 46 4.30 4.50 -2.01
N VAL A 47 3.97 4.59 -3.31
CA VAL A 47 2.83 5.38 -3.79
C VAL A 47 1.52 4.81 -3.26
N VAL A 48 1.32 3.49 -3.37
CA VAL A 48 0.10 2.83 -2.86
C VAL A 48 -0.02 2.97 -1.34
N ALA A 49 1.08 2.81 -0.60
CA ALA A 49 1.12 2.98 0.85
C ALA A 49 0.72 4.40 1.26
N THR A 50 1.22 5.41 0.55
CA THR A 50 0.87 6.82 0.77
C THR A 50 -0.62 7.06 0.55
N LEU A 51 -1.18 6.53 -0.54
CA LEU A 51 -2.61 6.65 -0.83
C LEU A 51 -3.47 5.94 0.22
N LEU A 52 -3.06 4.75 0.67
CA LEU A 52 -3.75 4.02 1.74
C LEU A 52 -3.74 4.82 3.05
N MET A 53 -2.60 5.40 3.45
CA MET A 53 -2.51 6.23 4.65
C MET A 53 -3.35 7.50 4.53
N ALA A 54 -3.35 8.16 3.38
CA ALA A 54 -4.22 9.32 3.13
C ALA A 54 -5.71 8.95 3.23
N ALA A 55 -6.10 7.80 2.67
CA ALA A 55 -7.46 7.26 2.80
C ALA A 55 -7.81 6.91 4.25
N PHE A 56 -6.85 6.37 5.01
CA PHE A 56 -6.99 6.11 6.45
C PHE A 56 -7.27 7.40 7.22
N VAL A 57 -6.45 8.43 7.04
CA VAL A 57 -6.63 9.73 7.70
C VAL A 57 -7.96 10.36 7.31
N LYS A 58 -8.33 10.35 6.03
CA LYS A 58 -9.62 10.89 5.58
C LYS A 58 -10.82 10.11 6.15
N ALA A 59 -10.72 8.78 6.24
CA ALA A 59 -11.75 7.94 6.84
C ALA A 59 -11.85 8.10 8.37
N GLN A 60 -10.77 8.55 9.02
CA GLN A 60 -10.75 8.96 10.43
C GLN A 60 -11.20 10.42 10.61
N GLY A 61 -10.91 11.32 9.67
CA GLY A 61 -11.20 12.76 9.69
C GLY A 61 -12.68 13.16 9.64
N ASP A 62 -13.59 12.19 9.48
CA ASP A 62 -15.03 12.30 9.86
C ASP A 62 -15.22 12.54 11.38
N TRP A 63 -14.13 12.72 12.14
CA TRP A 63 -14.09 13.04 13.57
C TRP A 63 -14.27 14.53 13.92
N GLY A 64 -14.25 15.45 12.95
CA GLY A 64 -14.33 16.90 13.21
C GLY A 64 -15.68 17.56 12.93
N GLU A 65 -16.62 16.86 12.29
CA GLU A 65 -17.97 17.36 11.95
C GLU A 65 -19.04 16.63 12.80
N ARG A 66 -18.78 16.51 14.10
CA ARG A 66 -19.75 16.03 15.10
C ARG A 66 -19.62 16.81 16.40
#